data_AF-A0A4Q3Z2J3-F1
#
_entry.id   AF-A0A4Q3Z2J3-F1
#
_cell.length_a   1.000
_cell.length_b   1.000
_cell.length_c   1.000
_cell.angle_alpha   90.00
_cell.angle_beta   90.00
_cell.angle_gamma   90.00
#
_symmetry.space_group_name_H-M   'P 1'
#
loop_
_entity.id
_entity.type
_entity.pdbx_description
1 polymer ?
#
loop_
_entity_poly.entity_id
_entity_poly.type
_entity_poly.pdbx_seq_one_letter_code
_entity_poly.pdbx_strand_id
1 'polypeptide(L)'
;MRAANQAPRCTAHSKRTGERCKAPAVNGWTVCRMHGAGGGHKAGPSHPSWKHGMRSREWIEVRKYINELTREAREIETRIEAEGAGVGTVRRA
;
A
#
# COMPACT_ATOMS: atom_id res chain seq x y z
N MET A 1 -19.60 -1.75 -36.50
CA MET A 1 -18.82 -0.73 -35.75
C MET A 1 -17.83 -1.47 -34.84
N ARG A 2 -16.54 -1.07 -34.77
CA ARG A 2 -15.53 -1.78 -33.95
C ARG A 2 -15.73 -1.48 -32.47
N ALA A 3 -15.60 -2.47 -31.58
CA ALA A 3 -15.76 -2.32 -30.12
C ALA A 3 -14.86 -1.23 -29.53
N ALA A 4 -13.62 -1.09 -30.04
CA ALA A 4 -12.70 -0.02 -29.65
C ALA A 4 -13.23 1.40 -29.92
N ASN A 5 -14.15 1.58 -30.87
CA ASN A 5 -14.74 2.89 -31.16
C ASN A 5 -15.85 3.26 -30.17
N GLN A 6 -16.54 2.27 -29.61
CA GLN A 6 -17.60 2.43 -28.61
C GLN A 6 -17.05 2.59 -27.19
N ALA A 7 -15.81 2.17 -26.95
CA ALA A 7 -15.16 2.35 -25.65
C ALA A 7 -15.00 3.84 -25.29
N PRO A 8 -15.13 4.20 -24.00
CA PRO A 8 -14.81 5.54 -23.52
C PRO A 8 -13.36 5.90 -23.84
N ARG A 9 -13.10 7.20 -24.03
CA ARG A 9 -11.75 7.68 -24.34
C ARG A 9 -10.91 7.79 -23.07
N CYS A 10 -9.61 7.55 -23.22
CA CYS A 10 -8.65 7.72 -22.14
C CYS A 10 -8.69 9.15 -21.58
N THR A 11 -8.74 9.26 -20.25
CA THR A 11 -8.81 10.56 -19.55
C THR A 11 -7.48 11.27 -19.41
N ALA A 12 -6.35 10.59 -19.62
CA ALA A 12 -5.02 11.18 -19.51
C ALA A 12 -4.66 12.08 -20.68
N HIS A 13 -3.67 12.97 -20.47
CA HIS A 13 -3.10 13.80 -21.52
C HIS A 13 -1.86 13.12 -22.12
N SER A 14 -1.68 13.26 -23.43
CA SER A 14 -0.50 12.77 -24.12
C SER A 14 0.73 13.55 -23.67
N LYS A 15 1.79 12.84 -23.28
CA LYS A 15 3.09 13.48 -22.96
C LYS A 15 3.71 14.21 -24.14
N ARG A 16 3.43 13.76 -25.38
CA ARG A 16 4.03 14.34 -26.60
C ARG A 16 3.35 15.62 -27.04
N THR A 17 2.03 15.71 -26.90
CA THR A 17 1.25 16.83 -27.45
C THR A 17 0.57 17.69 -26.38
N GLY A 18 0.51 17.24 -25.13
CA GLY A 18 -0.22 17.91 -24.05
C GLY A 18 -1.74 17.79 -24.14
N GLU A 19 -2.30 17.35 -25.27
CA GLU A 19 -3.75 17.20 -25.47
C GLU A 19 -4.31 15.93 -24.83
N ARG A 20 -5.64 15.87 -24.65
CA ARG A 20 -6.35 14.66 -24.18
C ARG A 20 -6.11 13.48 -25.11
N CYS A 21 -5.83 12.31 -24.52
CA CYS A 21 -5.59 11.08 -25.24
C CYS A 21 -6.87 10.60 -25.96
N LYS A 22 -6.77 10.39 -27.28
CA LYS A 22 -7.89 9.92 -28.10
C LYS A 22 -8.01 8.39 -28.16
N ALA A 23 -7.08 7.67 -27.53
CA ALA A 23 -7.08 6.21 -27.48
C ALA A 23 -8.26 5.68 -26.64
N PRO A 24 -8.83 4.50 -26.98
CA PRO A 24 -9.84 3.88 -26.15
C PRO A 24 -9.27 3.44 -24.80
N ALA A 25 -10.06 3.62 -23.74
CA ALA A 25 -9.75 3.10 -22.42
C ALA A 25 -9.89 1.57 -22.41
N VAL A 26 -9.07 0.91 -21.59
CA VAL A 26 -9.20 -0.55 -21.37
C VAL A 26 -10.47 -0.80 -20.55
N ASN A 27 -11.16 -1.92 -20.79
CA ASN A 27 -12.36 -2.28 -20.05
C ASN A 27 -12.08 -2.29 -18.53
N GLY A 28 -12.90 -1.57 -17.75
CA GLY A 28 -12.72 -1.38 -16.30
C GLY A 28 -11.70 -0.31 -15.89
N TRP A 29 -11.08 0.39 -16.85
CA TRP A 29 -10.12 1.46 -16.61
C TRP A 29 -10.60 2.78 -17.21
N THR A 30 -10.10 3.88 -16.65
CA THR A 30 -10.33 5.24 -17.19
C THR A 30 -9.27 5.66 -18.21
N VAL A 31 -8.20 4.88 -18.34
CA VAL A 31 -7.03 5.17 -19.18
C VAL A 31 -6.76 4.07 -20.21
N CYS A 32 -5.98 4.38 -21.24
CA CYS A 32 -5.58 3.40 -22.26
C CYS A 32 -4.34 2.62 -21.81
N ARG A 33 -4.00 1.55 -22.55
CA ARG A 33 -2.79 0.73 -22.30
C ARG A 33 -1.48 1.55 -22.26
N MET A 34 -1.41 2.65 -23.02
CA MET A 34 -0.23 3.50 -23.08
C MET A 34 -0.14 4.48 -21.90
N HIS A 35 -1.27 4.79 -21.28
CA HIS A 35 -1.36 5.67 -20.11
C HIS A 35 -1.60 4.91 -18.82
N GLY A 36 -1.17 3.64 -18.77
CA GLY A 36 -1.03 2.87 -17.53
C GLY A 36 -2.15 1.88 -17.24
N ALA A 37 -3.12 1.70 -18.13
CA ALA A 37 -4.12 0.64 -17.92
C ALA A 37 -3.48 -0.75 -17.94
N GLY A 38 -3.74 -1.54 -16.90
CA GLY A 38 -3.08 -2.82 -16.69
C GLY A 38 -1.60 -2.70 -16.28
N GLY A 39 -1.13 -1.50 -15.96
CA GLY A 39 0.20 -1.26 -15.40
C GLY A 39 0.27 -1.61 -13.91
N GLY A 40 1.50 -1.78 -13.42
CA GLY A 40 1.79 -2.18 -12.05
C GLY A 40 1.93 -3.70 -11.89
N HIS A 41 2.80 -4.10 -10.97
CA HIS A 41 2.98 -5.51 -10.64
C HIS A 41 1.92 -5.93 -9.61
N LYS A 42 1.47 -7.19 -9.71
CA LYS A 42 0.58 -7.77 -8.69
C LYS A 42 1.34 -7.84 -7.35
N ALA A 43 0.63 -7.57 -6.26
CA ALA A 43 1.18 -7.81 -4.93
C ALA A 43 1.46 -9.31 -4.71
N GLY A 44 2.42 -9.62 -3.84
CA GLY A 44 2.76 -10.99 -3.48
C GLY A 44 4.13 -11.44 -4.00
N PRO A 45 4.44 -12.75 -3.89
CA PRO A 45 5.74 -13.33 -4.23
C PRO A 45 6.23 -13.06 -5.66
N SER A 46 5.30 -12.89 -6.61
CA SER A 46 5.62 -12.56 -8.00
C SER A 46 6.04 -11.10 -8.21
N HIS A 47 5.96 -10.24 -7.19
CA HIS A 47 6.34 -8.84 -7.31
C HIS A 47 7.87 -8.71 -7.40
N PRO A 48 8.44 -7.92 -8.33
CA PRO A 48 9.90 -7.84 -8.52
C PRO A 48 10.70 -7.41 -7.28
N SER A 49 10.09 -6.59 -6.42
CA SER A 49 10.70 -6.17 -5.15
C SER A 49 10.40 -7.11 -3.97
N TRP A 50 9.74 -8.25 -4.20
CA TRP A 50 9.48 -9.23 -3.17
C TRP A 50 10.79 -9.88 -2.71
N LYS A 51 11.01 -9.88 -1.39
CA LYS A 51 12.15 -10.56 -0.76
C LYS A 51 11.63 -11.70 0.13
N HIS A 52 10.91 -11.33 1.18
CA HIS A 52 10.42 -12.26 2.20
C HIS A 52 9.06 -11.84 2.78
N GLY A 53 8.29 -11.01 2.07
CA GLY A 53 6.92 -10.66 2.46
C GLY A 53 6.74 -9.73 3.68
N MET A 54 7.78 -9.44 4.48
CA MET A 54 7.68 -8.57 5.68
C MET A 54 7.33 -7.10 5.39
N ARG A 55 7.28 -6.69 4.11
CA ARG A 55 6.77 -5.39 3.66
C ARG A 55 5.48 -5.50 2.85
N SER A 56 4.82 -6.66 2.89
CA SER A 56 3.47 -6.82 2.36
C SER A 56 2.47 -6.01 3.17
N ARG A 57 1.29 -5.76 2.59
CA ARG A 57 0.20 -5.05 3.28
C ARG A 57 -0.20 -5.74 4.58
N GLU A 58 -0.32 -7.05 4.55
CA GLU A 58 -0.64 -7.88 5.72
C GLU A 58 0.37 -7.67 6.86
N TRP A 59 1.67 -7.80 6.56
CA TRP A 59 2.72 -7.62 7.56
C TRP A 59 2.84 -6.18 8.08
N ILE A 60 2.47 -5.19 7.28
CA ILE A 60 2.39 -3.80 7.73
C ILE A 60 1.31 -3.65 8.81
N GLU A 61 0.13 -4.24 8.61
CA GLU A 61 -0.94 -4.19 9.61
C GLU A 61 -0.57 -4.97 10.89
N VAL A 62 0.02 -6.16 10.75
CA VAL A 62 0.55 -6.93 11.90
C VAL A 62 1.57 -6.11 12.69
N ARG A 63 2.47 -5.41 12.01
CA ARG A 63 3.48 -4.56 12.68
C ARG A 63 2.83 -3.39 13.41
N LYS A 64 1.80 -2.75 12.84
CA LYS A 64 1.07 -1.68 13.53
C LYS A 64 0.43 -2.19 14.81
N TYR A 65 -0.22 -3.36 14.74
CA TYR A 65 -0.83 -4.00 15.90
C TYR A 65 0.19 -4.33 17.00
N ILE A 66 1.33 -4.94 16.64
CA ILE A 66 2.41 -5.22 17.60
C ILE A 66 2.93 -3.93 18.25
N ASN A 67 3.10 -2.86 17.47
CA ASN A 67 3.57 -1.57 17.99
C ASN A 67 2.56 -0.95 18.96
N GLU A 68 1.27 -1.10 18.68
CA GLU A 68 0.19 -0.65 19.57
C GLU A 68 0.21 -1.43 20.90
N LEU A 69 0.25 -2.76 20.85
CA LEU A 69 0.39 -3.59 22.05
C LEU A 69 1.66 -3.24 22.84
N THR A 70 2.77 -2.96 22.15
CA THR A 70 4.02 -2.55 22.79
C THR A 70 3.88 -1.21 23.51
N ARG A 71 3.12 -0.27 22.94
CA ARG A 71 2.85 1.03 23.58
C ARG A 71 1.98 0.84 24.83
N GLU A 72 0.89 0.09 24.72
CA GLU A 72 0.00 -0.22 25.83
C GLU A 72 0.74 -0.92 26.98
N ALA A 73 1.58 -1.91 26.66
CA ALA A 73 2.41 -2.60 27.65
C ALA A 73 3.33 -1.61 28.41
N ARG A 74 3.97 -0.67 27.70
CA ARG A 74 4.82 0.36 28.33
C ARG A 74 4.04 1.33 29.21
N GLU A 75 2.81 1.68 28.82
CA GLU A 75 1.92 2.52 29.64
C GLU A 75 1.52 1.80 30.93
N ILE A 76 1.22 0.51 30.85
CA ILE A 76 0.91 -0.32 32.02
C ILE A 76 2.14 -0.44 32.93
N GLU A 77 3.32 -0.74 32.38
CA GLU A 77 4.59 -0.77 33.13
C GLU A 77 4.82 0.53 33.90
N THR A 78 4.65 1.67 33.22
CA THR A 78 4.80 3.01 33.83
C THR A 78 3.82 3.25 34.99
N ARG A 79 2.56 2.80 34.85
CA ARG A 79 1.55 2.92 35.92
C ARG A 79 1.89 2.05 37.12
N ILE A 80 2.33 0.81 36.90
CA ILE A 80 2.74 -0.12 37.96
C ILE A 80 3.94 0.43 38.74
N GLU A 81 4.92 1.01 38.04
CA GLU A 81 6.07 1.68 38.66
C GLU A 81 5.64 2.89 39.50
N ALA A 82 4.71 3.70 39.01
CA ALA A 82 4.17 4.86 39.75
C ALA A 82 3.38 4.45 41.00
N GLU A 83 2.73 3.28 40.99
CA GLU A 83 1.97 2.73 42.10
C GLU A 83 2.85 1.98 43.14
N GLY A 84 4.18 1.93 42.94
CA GLY A 84 5.14 1.40 43.91
C GLY A 84 5.28 -0.12 43.95
N ALA A 85 4.64 -0.85 43.03
CA ALA A 85 4.78 -2.30 42.90
C ALA A 85 5.92 -2.63 41.93
N GLY A 86 7.16 -2.59 42.41
CA GLY A 86 8.35 -2.82 41.58
C GLY A 86 8.41 -4.23 40.98
N VAL A 87 7.98 -4.40 39.71
CA VAL A 87 8.35 -5.55 38.88
C VAL A 87 9.69 -5.21 38.24
N GLY A 88 10.74 -5.94 38.62
CA GLY A 88 12.12 -5.68 38.25
C GLY A 88 12.30 -5.34 36.77
N THR A 89 12.81 -4.15 36.51
CA THR A 89 13.04 -3.62 35.17
C THR A 89 14.11 -4.44 34.46
N VAL A 90 13.78 -4.99 33.28
CA VAL A 90 14.81 -5.45 32.34
C VAL A 90 15.49 -4.20 31.79
N ARG A 91 16.60 -3.78 32.42
CA ARG A 91 17.41 -2.65 31.93
C ARG A 91 17.80 -2.92 30.47
N ARG A 92 17.28 -2.09 29.56
CA ARG A 92 17.70 -2.10 28.15
C ARG A 92 19.09 -1.47 28.05
N ALA A 93 19.96 -2.10 27.27
CA ALA A 93 21.24 -1.54 26.82
C ALA A 93 21.02 -0.48 25.74
#